data_AF-A0A254UJL3-F1
#
_entry.id   AF-A0A254UJL3-F1
#
_cell.length_a   1.000
_cell.length_b   1.000
_cell.length_c   1.000
_cell.angle_alpha   90.00
_cell.angle_beta   90.00
_cell.angle_gamma   90.00
#
_symmetry.space_group_name_H-M   'P 1'
#
loop_
_entity.id
_entity.type
_entity.pdbx_description
1 polymer ?
#
loop_
_entity_poly.entity_id
_entity_poly.type
_entity_poly.pdbx_seq_one_letter_code
_entity_poly.pdbx_strand_id
1 'polypeptide(L)'
;MSDYDRIEDARLQKALATHLGHIIGADLISDQVALGIAKKVRAERVHGLSPKQEWVFQTKVLEPFCQPKCWRCGAPIDLEEGWDFESGEVNELCSSCRSDWEGMQ
;
A
#
# COMPACT_ATOMS: atom_id res chain seq x y z
N MET A 1 3.52 19.75 -15.89
CA MET A 1 4.13 18.53 -15.33
C MET A 1 5.52 18.41 -15.92
N SER A 2 6.53 18.37 -15.05
CA SER A 2 7.93 18.11 -15.40
C SER A 2 8.10 16.64 -15.81
N ASP A 3 9.15 16.33 -16.57
CA ASP A 3 9.54 14.95 -16.86
C ASP A 3 9.87 14.16 -15.57
N TYR A 4 10.35 14.87 -14.54
CA TYR A 4 10.57 14.30 -13.21
C TYR A 4 9.27 13.80 -12.57
N ASP A 5 8.20 14.59 -12.65
CA ASP A 5 6.89 14.23 -12.08
C ASP A 5 6.32 12.95 -12.74
N ARG A 6 6.60 12.75 -14.04
CA ARG A 6 6.13 11.56 -14.79
C ARG A 6 6.89 10.30 -14.41
N ILE A 7 8.20 10.42 -14.14
CA ILE A 7 9.03 9.29 -13.72
C ILE A 7 8.63 8.86 -12.31
N GLU A 8 8.46 9.82 -11.40
CA GLU A 8 8.10 9.51 -10.02
C GLU A 8 6.69 8.92 -9.90
N ASP A 9 5.71 9.44 -10.66
CA ASP A 9 4.38 8.81 -10.75
C ASP A 9 4.48 7.37 -11.27
N ALA A 10 5.26 7.11 -12.33
CA ALA A 10 5.44 5.76 -12.85
C ALA A 10 6.07 4.81 -11.80
N ARG A 11 7.01 5.29 -10.99
CA ARG A 11 7.64 4.53 -9.90
C ARG A 11 6.61 4.17 -8.82
N LEU A 12 5.84 5.16 -8.37
CA LEU A 12 4.79 4.97 -7.35
C LEU A 12 3.69 4.02 -7.83
N GLN A 13 3.24 4.14 -9.09
CA GLN A 13 2.26 3.22 -9.66
C GLN A 13 2.78 1.78 -9.71
N LYS A 14 4.07 1.59 -10.02
CA LYS A 14 4.69 0.26 -10.03
C LYS A 14 4.80 -0.32 -8.62
N ALA A 15 5.20 0.48 -7.63
CA ALA A 15 5.26 0.06 -6.23
C ALA A 15 3.86 -0.34 -5.72
N LEU A 16 2.84 0.49 -5.99
CA LEU A 16 1.45 0.20 -5.65
C LEU A 16 0.95 -1.09 -6.31
N ALA A 17 1.19 -1.29 -7.61
CA ALA A 17 0.75 -2.50 -8.31
C ALA A 17 1.42 -3.77 -7.76
N THR A 18 2.68 -3.67 -7.38
CA THR A 18 3.44 -4.76 -6.72
C THR A 18 2.81 -5.09 -5.37
N HIS A 19 2.63 -4.08 -4.53
CA HIS A 19 2.02 -4.21 -3.20
C HIS A 19 0.62 -4.80 -3.25
N LEU A 20 -0.23 -4.30 -4.14
CA LEU A 20 -1.57 -4.84 -4.40
C LEU A 20 -1.51 -6.32 -4.80
N GLY A 21 -0.51 -6.72 -5.59
CA GLY A 21 -0.29 -8.12 -5.95
C GLY A 21 -0.10 -9.02 -4.75
N HIS A 22 0.65 -8.55 -3.74
CA HIS A 22 0.94 -9.31 -2.52
C HIS A 22 -0.29 -9.43 -1.62
N ILE A 23 -0.96 -8.33 -1.30
CA ILE A 23 -2.14 -8.37 -0.41
C ILE A 23 -3.32 -9.13 -1.04
N ILE A 24 -3.44 -9.10 -2.38
CA ILE A 24 -4.42 -9.91 -3.12
C ILE A 24 -4.04 -11.39 -3.08
N GLY A 25 -2.75 -11.71 -3.26
CA GLY A 25 -2.26 -13.09 -3.21
C GLY A 25 -2.37 -13.72 -1.83
N ALA A 26 -2.26 -12.91 -0.77
CA ALA A 26 -2.45 -13.30 0.62
C ALA A 26 -3.92 -13.31 1.08
N ASP A 27 -4.88 -12.99 0.18
CA ASP A 27 -6.33 -13.00 0.45
C ASP A 27 -6.78 -12.13 1.64
N LEU A 28 -6.11 -10.99 1.86
CA LEU A 28 -6.37 -10.11 3.01
C LEU A 28 -7.62 -9.23 2.84
N ILE A 29 -8.01 -8.98 1.59
CA ILE A 29 -9.15 -8.12 1.27
C ILE A 29 -10.41 -8.97 1.27
N SER A 30 -11.07 -9.05 2.43
CA SER A 30 -12.30 -9.83 2.62
C SER A 30 -13.51 -9.27 1.86
N ASP A 31 -13.58 -7.94 1.69
CA ASP A 31 -14.63 -7.27 0.92
C ASP A 31 -14.43 -7.52 -0.58
N GLN A 32 -15.34 -8.28 -1.20
CA GLN A 32 -15.27 -8.67 -2.61
C GLN A 32 -15.35 -7.48 -3.58
N VAL A 33 -16.04 -6.39 -3.20
CA VAL A 33 -16.08 -5.17 -4.01
C VAL A 33 -14.73 -4.47 -3.95
N ALA A 34 -14.15 -4.34 -2.76
CA ALA A 34 -12.83 -3.77 -2.58
C ALA A 34 -11.75 -4.61 -3.30
N LEU A 35 -11.85 -5.94 -3.24
CA LEU A 35 -10.96 -6.87 -3.95
C LEU A 35 -11.04 -6.69 -5.48
N GLY A 36 -12.26 -6.59 -6.02
CA GLY A 36 -12.47 -6.32 -7.45
C GLY A 36 -11.85 -5.00 -7.88
N ILE A 37 -12.00 -3.95 -7.07
CA ILE A 37 -11.41 -2.63 -7.34
C ILE A 37 -9.88 -2.69 -7.22
N ALA A 38 -9.31 -3.36 -6.21
CA ALA A 38 -7.87 -3.54 -6.06
C ALA A 38 -7.25 -4.26 -7.26
N LYS A 39 -7.90 -5.33 -7.75
CA LYS A 39 -7.49 -6.03 -8.98
C LYS A 39 -7.52 -5.10 -10.20
N LYS A 40 -8.56 -4.25 -10.30
CA LYS A 40 -8.66 -3.24 -11.37
C LYS A 40 -7.53 -2.22 -11.29
N VAL A 41 -7.25 -1.64 -10.11
CA VAL A 41 -6.16 -0.67 -9.93
C VAL A 41 -4.81 -1.29 -10.25
N ARG A 42 -4.57 -2.54 -9.84
CA ARG A 42 -3.33 -3.26 -10.18
C ARG A 42 -3.12 -3.38 -11.69
N ALA A 43 -4.19 -3.58 -12.46
CA ALA A 43 -4.11 -3.76 -13.92
C ALA A 43 -4.11 -2.42 -14.69
N GLU A 44 -4.92 -1.45 -14.26
CA GLU A 44 -5.29 -0.27 -15.04
C GLU A 44 -4.84 1.06 -14.41
N ARG A 45 -4.24 1.04 -13.21
CA ARG A 45 -3.93 2.21 -12.35
C ARG A 45 -5.19 2.89 -11.78
N VAL A 46 -4.98 3.87 -10.90
CA VAL A 46 -6.07 4.52 -10.13
C VAL A 46 -7.00 5.37 -11.02
N HIS A 47 -6.51 5.97 -12.10
CA HIS A 47 -7.28 6.92 -12.93
C HIS A 47 -8.50 6.32 -13.65
N GLY A 48 -8.64 4.98 -13.69
CA GLY A 48 -9.77 4.30 -14.32
C GLY A 48 -10.99 4.11 -13.39
N LEU A 49 -10.95 4.63 -12.17
CA LEU A 49 -12.00 4.45 -11.17
C LEU A 49 -13.07 5.55 -11.26
N SER A 50 -14.33 5.18 -10.97
CA SER A 50 -15.37 6.18 -10.69
C SER A 50 -15.20 6.77 -9.29
N PRO A 51 -15.79 7.93 -8.97
CA PRO A 51 -15.66 8.54 -7.64
C PRO A 51 -16.05 7.61 -6.48
N LYS A 52 -17.07 6.76 -6.69
CA LYS A 52 -17.47 5.76 -5.70
C LYS A 52 -16.42 4.65 -5.56
N GLN A 53 -15.82 4.22 -6.66
CA GLN A 53 -14.76 3.21 -6.63
C GLN A 53 -13.48 3.77 -6.00
N GLU A 54 -13.13 5.03 -6.28
CA GLU A 54 -12.01 5.71 -5.63
C GLU A 54 -12.21 5.77 -4.11
N TRP A 55 -13.41 6.14 -3.65
CA TRP A 55 -13.70 6.17 -2.22
C TRP A 55 -13.59 4.79 -1.56
N VAL A 56 -14.10 3.74 -2.22
CA VAL A 56 -13.96 2.36 -1.72
C VAL A 56 -12.49 1.94 -1.71
N PHE A 57 -11.75 2.20 -2.79
CA PHE A 57 -10.33 1.89 -2.87
C PHE A 57 -9.54 2.57 -1.76
N GLN A 58 -9.76 3.87 -1.57
CA GLN A 58 -9.12 4.67 -0.53
C GLN A 58 -9.36 4.09 0.87
N THR A 59 -10.62 3.90 1.24
CA THR A 59 -11.01 3.59 2.63
C THR A 59 -10.94 2.10 2.97
N LYS A 60 -10.99 1.21 1.98
CA LYS A 60 -11.02 -0.25 2.18
C LYS A 60 -9.76 -0.97 1.71
N VAL A 61 -8.90 -0.30 0.95
CA VAL A 61 -7.67 -0.91 0.42
C VAL A 61 -6.45 -0.06 0.75
N LEU A 62 -6.46 1.21 0.35
CA LEU A 62 -5.28 2.05 0.45
C LEU A 62 -4.91 2.35 1.91
N GLU A 63 -5.85 2.88 2.69
CA GLU A 63 -5.59 3.22 4.10
C GLU A 63 -5.24 2.01 4.97
N PRO A 64 -5.95 0.85 4.88
CA PRO A 64 -5.65 -0.28 5.76
C PRO A 64 -4.37 -1.03 5.39
N PHE A 65 -4.00 -1.07 4.11
CA PHE A 65 -2.94 -1.98 3.63
C PHE A 65 -1.78 -1.28 2.93
N CYS A 66 -2.00 -0.14 2.29
CA CYS A 66 -1.00 0.52 1.44
C CYS A 66 -0.43 1.81 2.05
N GLN A 67 -1.07 2.34 3.10
CA GLN A 67 -0.60 3.49 3.86
C GLN A 67 -0.64 3.22 5.38
N PRO A 68 -0.06 2.11 5.84
CA PRO A 68 0.02 1.87 7.28
C PRO A 68 0.81 2.99 7.94
N LYS A 69 0.38 3.38 9.13
CA LYS A 69 1.07 4.37 9.96
C LYS A 69 1.84 3.64 11.04
N CYS A 70 3.07 4.08 11.27
CA CYS A 70 3.89 3.58 12.36
C CYS A 70 3.15 3.77 13.69
N TRP A 71 2.88 2.69 14.42
CA TRP A 71 2.13 2.76 15.67
C TRP A 71 2.86 3.59 16.74
N ARG A 72 4.20 3.68 16.65
CA ARG A 72 5.05 4.38 17.61
C ARG A 72 5.17 5.88 17.34
N CYS A 73 5.45 6.29 16.12
CA CYS A 73 5.72 7.70 15.78
C CYS A 73 4.62 8.34 14.92
N GLY A 74 3.65 7.57 14.43
CA GLY A 74 2.56 8.04 13.58
C GLY A 74 2.96 8.38 12.14
N ALA A 75 4.25 8.26 11.79
CA ALA A 75 4.73 8.50 10.44
C ALA A 75 4.14 7.47 9.46
N PRO A 76 3.83 7.87 8.21
CA PRO A 76 3.47 6.90 7.17
C PRO A 76 4.64 5.95 6.94
N ILE A 77 4.33 4.67 6.77
CA ILE A 77 5.29 3.68 6.32
C ILE A 77 5.22 3.66 4.80
N ASP A 78 6.39 3.73 4.16
CA ASP A 78 6.47 3.73 2.70
C ASP A 78 5.85 2.46 2.14
N LEU A 79 5.21 2.56 0.96
CA LEU A 79 4.56 1.43 0.29
C LEU A 79 5.45 0.20 0.17
N GLU A 80 6.73 0.40 -0.13
CA GLU A 80 7.72 -0.67 -0.28
C GLU A 80 8.05 -1.34 1.06
N GLU A 81 7.91 -0.62 2.17
CA GLU A 81 8.11 -1.10 3.53
C GLU A 81 6.79 -1.48 4.22
N GLY A 82 5.63 -1.20 3.64
CA GLY A 82 4.34 -1.37 4.31
C GLY A 82 3.93 -2.83 4.46
N TRP A 83 4.56 -3.75 3.73
CA TRP A 83 4.29 -5.18 3.76
C TRP A 83 5.55 -5.98 4.04
N ASP A 84 5.47 -6.88 5.01
CA ASP A 84 6.52 -7.82 5.32
C ASP A 84 6.28 -9.14 4.58
N PHE A 85 7.21 -9.48 3.69
CA PHE A 85 7.16 -10.70 2.89
C PHE A 85 7.42 -11.97 3.68
N GLU A 86 8.23 -11.87 4.73
CA GLU A 86 8.65 -13.02 5.53
C GLU A 86 7.54 -13.42 6.50
N SER A 87 6.91 -12.44 7.14
CA SER A 87 5.79 -12.69 8.06
C SER A 87 4.43 -12.80 7.35
N GLY A 88 4.29 -12.20 6.17
CA GLY A 88 3.00 -12.09 5.50
C GLY A 88 2.03 -11.19 6.27
N GLU A 89 2.55 -10.14 6.90
CA GLU A 89 1.79 -9.17 7.69
C GLU A 89 2.08 -7.72 7.26
N VAL A 90 1.16 -6.82 7.60
CA VAL A 90 1.36 -5.38 7.40
C VAL A 90 2.38 -4.90 8.42
N ASN A 91 3.38 -4.14 7.97
CA ASN A 91 4.35 -3.56 8.87
C ASN A 91 3.71 -2.47 9.72
N GLU A 92 3.79 -2.62 11.04
CA GLU A 92 3.26 -1.65 12.00
C GLU A 92 4.31 -0.63 12.46
N LEU A 93 5.59 -0.85 12.14
CA LEU A 93 6.71 0.02 12.48
C LEU A 93 7.43 0.48 11.20
N CYS A 94 7.69 1.79 11.12
CA CYS A 94 8.59 2.33 10.09
C CYS A 94 10.03 1.86 10.31
N SER A 95 10.84 1.84 9.25
CA SER A 95 12.24 1.42 9.30
C SER A 95 13.04 2.08 10.44
N SER A 96 12.87 3.39 10.67
CA SER A 96 13.54 4.08 11.80
C SER A 96 13.14 3.52 13.16
N CYS A 97 11.84 3.36 13.44
CA CYS A 97 11.38 2.86 14.73
C CYS A 97 11.67 1.36 14.93
N ARG A 98 11.79 0.60 13.84
CA ARG A 98 12.18 -0.81 13.85
C ARG A 98 13.66 -0.96 14.21
N SER A 99 14.55 -0.22 13.57
CA SER A 99 15.98 -0.21 13.90
C SER A 99 16.23 0.17 15.36
N ASP A 100 15.50 1.16 15.87
CA ASP A 100 15.57 1.54 17.29
C ASP A 100 15.12 0.41 18.24
N TRP A 101 14.17 -0.43 17.81
CA TRP A 101 13.63 -1.52 18.61
C TRP A 101 14.54 -2.75 18.60
N GLU A 102 15.08 -3.10 17.43
CA GLU A 102 16.03 -4.21 17.27
C GLU A 102 17.35 -3.95 18.00
N GLY A 103 17.80 -2.69 18.06
CA GLY A 103 18.97 -2.29 18.85
C GLY A 103 18.78 -2.35 20.38
N MET A 104 17.56 -2.63 20.86
CA MET A 104 17.25 -2.81 22.28
C MET A 104 17.13 -4.28 22.72
N GLN A 105 17.23 -5.24 21.79
CA GLN A 105 17.25 -6.68 22.06
C GLN A 105 18.68 -7.22 22.12
#